data_AF-A0AAP2CR41-F1
#
_entry.id   AF-A0AAP2CR41-F1
#
_cell.length_a   1.000
_cell.length_b   1.000
_cell.length_c   1.000
_cell.angle_alpha   90.00
_cell.angle_beta   90.00
_cell.angle_gamma   90.00
#
_symmetry.space_group_name_H-M   'P 1'
#
loop_
_entity.id
_entity.type
_entity.pdbx_description
1 polymer ?
#
loop_
_entity_poly.entity_id
_entity_poly.type
_entity_poly.pdbx_seq_one_letter_code
_entity_poly.pdbx_strand_id
1 'polypeptide(L)'
;MAQKFGGKFSPGGETEAPKTKGAQLHPYHGKRAARAGGRVNALFLVPMPLIVVAFLSGPAGLAKSLIALGILLFGAWMTREGVLAHEAYDARKVARRPALPRKIFGSALWGIGLALAGWNAGESLANPVIFGVFGAALHGFAFGLDPMKDKGMEGIDLHQQDRVARAVDAAEGHLAAMADAIKRAQDRGLQSRVEQFSTTARRMFRTVEEDPRDLTAARKFLGVYLKGARDATAKFADIYARNGDAQARADYEALLDDLEQNFTTKTEKLMIDDRSDLDVEIEVLRERLQREGVHLDA
;
A
#
# COMPACT_ATOMS: atom_id res chain seq x y z
N MET A 1 2.06 -58.87 -31.19
CA MET A 1 2.89 -58.34 -30.08
C MET A 1 2.27 -57.04 -29.61
N ALA A 2 1.56 -57.05 -28.47
CA ALA A 2 0.82 -55.89 -27.96
C ALA A 2 1.48 -55.40 -26.66
N GLN A 3 2.01 -54.19 -26.67
CA GLN A 3 2.52 -53.51 -25.46
C GLN A 3 1.34 -53.05 -24.60
N LYS A 4 1.30 -53.50 -23.34
CA LYS A 4 0.33 -53.04 -22.35
C LYS A 4 0.83 -51.72 -21.75
N PHE A 5 0.07 -50.65 -21.92
CA PHE A 5 0.31 -49.37 -21.27
C PHE A 5 -0.21 -49.41 -19.82
N GLY A 6 0.69 -49.28 -18.85
CA GLY A 6 0.35 -49.05 -17.45
C GLY A 6 0.32 -47.55 -17.16
N GLY A 7 -0.86 -47.00 -16.88
CA GLY A 7 -1.02 -45.63 -16.37
C GLY A 7 -1.04 -45.58 -14.84
N LYS A 8 -0.95 -44.38 -14.26
CA LYS A 8 -0.84 -44.10 -12.81
C LYS A 8 -1.97 -44.63 -11.89
N PHE A 9 -2.99 -45.26 -12.47
CA PHE A 9 -4.11 -45.87 -11.74
C PHE A 9 -4.22 -47.38 -12.02
N SER A 10 -3.17 -48.00 -12.57
CA SER A 10 -3.13 -49.45 -12.77
C SER A 10 -2.83 -50.13 -11.43
N PRO A 11 -3.57 -51.17 -11.02
CA PRO A 11 -3.34 -51.83 -9.75
C PRO A 11 -2.02 -52.59 -9.82
N GLY A 12 -0.96 -52.05 -9.21
CA GLY A 12 0.38 -52.65 -9.17
C GLY A 12 1.56 -51.76 -9.59
N GLY A 13 1.39 -50.47 -9.83
CA GLY A 13 2.50 -49.55 -10.14
C GLY A 13 3.09 -48.88 -8.89
N GLU A 14 4.39 -49.03 -8.67
CA GLU A 14 5.16 -48.27 -7.67
C GLU A 14 5.00 -46.76 -7.90
N THR A 15 4.59 -46.05 -6.85
CA THR A 15 4.34 -44.61 -6.89
C THR A 15 5.67 -43.85 -6.88
N GLU A 16 6.26 -43.61 -8.06
CA GLU A 16 7.19 -42.49 -8.19
C GLU A 16 6.44 -41.19 -7.94
N ALA A 17 6.90 -40.42 -6.95
CA ALA A 17 6.34 -39.13 -6.60
C ALA A 17 6.33 -38.21 -7.83
N PRO A 18 5.19 -37.58 -8.17
CA PRO A 18 5.16 -36.66 -9.30
C PRO A 18 6.05 -35.47 -8.97
N LYS A 19 7.10 -35.26 -9.76
CA LYS A 19 7.80 -33.97 -9.81
C LYS A 19 6.73 -32.92 -10.11
N THR A 20 6.34 -32.17 -9.09
CA THR A 20 5.43 -31.02 -9.20
C THR A 20 6.10 -30.00 -10.11
N LYS A 21 5.82 -30.09 -11.41
CA LYS A 21 5.91 -28.93 -12.30
C LYS A 21 4.99 -27.90 -11.65
N GLY A 22 5.59 -26.88 -11.04
CA GLY A 22 4.85 -25.82 -10.36
C GLY A 22 3.70 -25.39 -11.25
N ALA A 23 2.48 -25.43 -10.69
CA ALA A 23 1.28 -25.02 -11.41
C ALA A 23 1.57 -23.66 -12.02
N GLN A 24 1.69 -23.60 -13.36
CA GLN A 24 1.84 -22.35 -14.07
C GLN A 24 0.55 -21.58 -13.82
N LEU A 25 0.58 -20.68 -12.85
CA LEU A 25 -0.54 -19.80 -12.53
C LEU A 25 -0.95 -19.14 -13.84
N HIS A 26 -2.22 -19.32 -14.22
CA HIS A 26 -2.77 -18.74 -15.44
C HIS A 26 -2.39 -17.24 -15.51
N PRO A 27 -2.05 -16.65 -16.67
CA PRO A 27 -1.55 -15.26 -16.75
C PRO A 27 -2.49 -14.17 -16.19
N TYR A 28 -3.70 -14.57 -15.82
CA TYR A 28 -4.79 -13.76 -15.27
C TYR A 28 -5.19 -14.16 -13.85
N HIS A 29 -4.45 -15.06 -13.19
CA HIS A 29 -4.73 -15.45 -11.81
C HIS A 29 -4.57 -14.22 -10.90
N GLY A 30 -5.68 -13.79 -10.26
CA GLY A 30 -5.73 -12.58 -9.43
C GLY A 30 -5.97 -11.25 -10.18
N LYS A 31 -6.07 -11.24 -11.51
CA LYS A 31 -6.40 -10.02 -12.27
C LYS A 31 -7.91 -9.82 -12.32
N ARG A 32 -8.41 -8.73 -11.71
CA ARG A 32 -9.78 -8.26 -11.91
C ARG A 32 -9.83 -7.31 -13.10
N ALA A 33 -10.93 -7.34 -13.87
CA ALA A 33 -11.16 -6.37 -14.93
C ALA A 33 -11.20 -4.95 -14.33
N ALA A 34 -10.41 -4.03 -14.89
CA ALA A 34 -10.41 -2.64 -14.47
C ALA A 34 -11.83 -2.06 -14.65
N ARG A 35 -12.38 -1.41 -13.62
CA ARG A 35 -13.69 -0.76 -13.69
C ARG A 35 -13.62 0.53 -14.54
N ALA A 36 -12.44 1.11 -14.71
CA ALA A 36 -12.07 2.14 -15.67
C ALA A 36 -12.07 1.59 -17.11
N GLY A 37 -13.17 0.94 -17.50
CA GLY A 37 -13.39 0.40 -18.84
C GLY A 37 -14.17 1.35 -19.75
N GLY A 38 -14.78 0.78 -20.80
CA GLY A 38 -15.43 1.50 -21.89
C GLY A 38 -16.48 2.57 -21.50
N ARG A 39 -17.11 2.45 -20.32
CA ARG A 39 -18.05 3.45 -19.79
C ARG A 39 -17.41 4.82 -19.57
N VAL A 40 -16.19 4.85 -19.03
CA VAL A 40 -15.45 6.10 -18.81
C VAL A 40 -14.97 6.67 -20.15
N ASN A 41 -14.52 5.82 -21.07
CA ASN A 41 -14.09 6.26 -22.40
C ASN A 41 -15.25 6.86 -23.21
N ALA A 42 -16.48 6.37 -23.02
CA ALA A 42 -17.66 6.94 -23.66
C ALA A 42 -17.88 8.42 -23.30
N LEU A 43 -17.51 8.85 -22.08
CA LEU A 43 -17.62 10.25 -21.64
C LEU A 43 -16.80 11.22 -22.50
N PHE A 44 -15.72 10.76 -23.14
CA PHE A 44 -14.93 11.59 -24.06
C PHE A 44 -15.56 11.72 -25.44
N LEU A 45 -16.40 10.75 -25.85
CA LEU A 45 -17.06 10.73 -27.15
C LEU A 45 -18.39 11.48 -27.13
N VAL A 46 -19.15 11.39 -26.03
CA VAL A 46 -20.47 12.01 -25.87
C VAL A 46 -20.49 13.52 -26.20
N PRO A 47 -19.52 14.36 -25.79
CA PRO A 47 -19.60 15.80 -26.06
C PRO A 47 -19.11 16.19 -27.47
N MET A 48 -18.54 15.27 -28.26
CA MET A 48 -17.97 15.57 -29.58
C MET A 48 -18.95 16.21 -30.59
N PRO A 49 -20.26 15.89 -30.60
CA PRO A 49 -21.22 16.60 -31.44
C PRO A 49 -21.26 18.13 -31.20
N LEU A 50 -20.84 18.62 -30.03
CA LEU A 50 -20.70 20.06 -29.79
C LEU A 50 -19.69 20.73 -30.71
N ILE A 51 -18.72 19.99 -31.26
CA ILE A 51 -17.78 20.51 -32.26
C ILE A 51 -18.55 20.89 -33.53
N VAL A 52 -19.44 20.02 -34.01
CA VAL A 52 -20.27 20.30 -35.19
C VAL A 52 -21.16 21.52 -34.92
N VAL A 53 -21.81 21.57 -33.75
CA VAL A 53 -22.62 22.73 -33.34
C VAL A 53 -21.77 24.01 -33.27
N ALA A 54 -20.54 23.93 -32.77
CA ALA A 54 -19.64 25.07 -32.67
C ALA A 54 -19.33 25.68 -34.05
N PHE A 55 -19.01 24.85 -35.05
CA PHE A 55 -18.68 25.30 -36.40
C PHE A 55 -19.90 25.76 -37.22
N LEU A 56 -21.11 25.30 -36.87
CA LEU A 56 -22.36 25.74 -37.48
C LEU A 56 -22.94 27.00 -36.81
N SER A 57 -22.32 27.47 -35.72
CA SER A 57 -22.77 28.65 -34.95
C SER A 57 -22.00 29.91 -35.33
N GLY A 58 -22.57 31.09 -35.02
CA GLY A 58 -21.83 32.35 -35.04
C GLY A 58 -20.71 32.41 -33.99
N PRO A 59 -19.83 33.43 -34.01
CA PRO A 59 -18.63 33.50 -33.18
C PRO A 59 -18.87 33.30 -31.67
N ALA A 60 -19.94 33.91 -31.13
CA ALA A 60 -20.32 33.74 -29.73
C ALA A 60 -20.78 32.31 -29.40
N GLY A 61 -21.52 31.67 -30.31
CA GLY A 61 -21.96 30.28 -30.16
C GLY A 61 -20.80 29.29 -30.27
N LEU A 62 -19.82 29.57 -31.13
CA LEU A 62 -18.57 28.81 -31.23
C LEU A 62 -17.80 28.86 -29.91
N ALA A 63 -17.55 30.07 -29.37
CA ALA A 63 -16.83 30.23 -28.11
C ALA A 63 -17.53 29.50 -26.95
N LYS A 64 -18.85 29.66 -26.82
CA LYS A 64 -19.66 28.95 -25.82
C LYS A 64 -19.53 27.44 -25.94
N SER A 65 -19.66 26.90 -27.15
CA SER A 65 -19.63 25.46 -27.40
C SER A 65 -18.26 24.86 -27.10
N LEU A 66 -17.17 25.57 -27.42
CA LEU A 66 -15.81 25.14 -27.07
C LEU A 66 -15.54 25.17 -25.57
N ILE A 67 -16.05 26.19 -24.85
CA ILE A 67 -15.95 26.25 -23.38
C ILE A 67 -16.73 25.09 -22.76
N ALA A 68 -17.97 24.85 -23.18
CA ALA A 68 -18.78 23.74 -22.71
C ALA A 68 -18.10 22.39 -22.99
N LEU A 69 -17.58 22.20 -24.20
CA LEU A 69 -16.81 21.01 -24.58
C LEU A 69 -15.58 20.82 -23.68
N GLY A 70 -14.79 21.88 -23.44
CA GLY A 70 -13.61 21.84 -22.58
C GLY A 70 -13.96 21.43 -21.14
N ILE A 71 -15.05 21.96 -20.59
CA ILE A 71 -15.54 21.60 -19.25
C ILE A 71 -15.97 20.13 -19.20
N LEU A 72 -16.70 19.65 -20.21
CA LEU A 72 -17.15 18.25 -20.27
C LEU A 72 -15.97 17.27 -20.42
N LEU A 73 -14.98 17.59 -21.24
CA LEU A 73 -13.77 16.79 -21.39
C LEU A 73 -12.92 16.79 -20.11
N PHE A 74 -12.81 17.93 -19.44
CA PHE A 74 -12.15 18.01 -18.13
C PHE A 74 -12.90 17.20 -17.06
N GLY A 75 -14.24 17.25 -17.07
CA GLY A 75 -15.10 16.42 -16.22
C GLY A 75 -14.94 14.92 -16.50
N ALA A 76 -14.82 14.52 -17.76
CA ALA A 76 -14.54 13.14 -18.17
C ALA A 76 -13.16 12.68 -17.66
N TRP A 77 -12.14 13.52 -17.78
CA TRP A 77 -10.81 13.26 -17.24
C TRP A 77 -10.82 13.11 -15.71
N MET A 78 -11.47 14.01 -14.98
CA MET A 78 -11.64 13.91 -13.52
C MET A 78 -12.32 12.61 -13.12
N THR A 79 -13.38 12.21 -13.84
CA THR A 79 -14.10 10.97 -13.57
C THR A 79 -13.24 9.75 -13.81
N ARG A 80 -12.44 9.73 -14.89
CA ARG A 80 -11.49 8.64 -15.16
C ARG A 80 -10.48 8.47 -14.03
N GLU A 81 -9.84 9.58 -13.63
CA GLU A 81 -8.88 9.60 -12.54
C GLU A 81 -9.50 9.24 -11.19
N GLY A 82 -10.75 9.61 -10.96
CA GLY A 82 -11.52 9.25 -9.77
C GLY A 82 -11.87 7.77 -9.71
N VAL A 83 -12.26 7.16 -10.84
CA VAL A 83 -12.53 5.71 -10.93
C VAL A 83 -11.25 4.92 -10.68
N LEU A 84 -10.13 5.32 -11.29
CA LEU A 84 -8.82 4.68 -11.06
C LEU A 84 -8.38 4.79 -9.59
N ALA A 85 -8.56 5.97 -8.98
CA ALA A 85 -8.24 6.18 -7.57
C ALA A 85 -9.12 5.32 -6.64
N HIS A 86 -10.42 5.21 -6.95
CA HIS A 86 -11.35 4.36 -6.19
C HIS A 86 -10.97 2.88 -6.32
N GLU A 87 -10.61 2.40 -7.51
CA GLU A 87 -10.12 1.02 -7.68
C GLU A 87 -8.86 0.75 -6.87
N ALA A 88 -7.90 1.68 -6.86
CA ALA A 88 -6.70 1.57 -6.07
C ALA A 88 -6.99 1.60 -4.56
N TYR A 89 -8.03 2.29 -4.13
CA TYR A 89 -8.53 2.29 -2.75
C TYR A 89 -9.20 0.95 -2.40
N ASP A 90 -10.06 0.41 -3.27
CA ASP A 90 -10.77 -0.86 -3.07
C ASP A 90 -9.83 -2.06 -3.04
N ALA A 91 -8.78 -2.04 -3.87
CA ALA A 91 -7.80 -3.11 -3.98
C ALA A 91 -6.97 -3.31 -2.70
N ARG A 92 -6.89 -2.28 -1.84
CA ARG A 92 -6.12 -2.31 -0.60
C ARG A 92 -7.04 -2.65 0.59
N LYS A 93 -6.53 -3.44 1.54
CA LYS A 93 -7.19 -3.69 2.83
C LYS A 93 -7.14 -2.44 3.73
N VAL A 94 -6.03 -1.70 3.66
CA VAL A 94 -5.77 -0.45 4.38
C VAL A 94 -5.46 0.64 3.37
N ALA A 95 -6.23 1.72 3.35
CA ALA A 95 -6.03 2.83 2.42
C ALA A 95 -6.60 4.16 2.95
N ARG A 96 -5.87 5.25 2.72
CA ARG A 96 -6.36 6.61 2.93
C ARG A 96 -7.33 7.01 1.82
N ARG A 97 -8.35 7.80 2.17
CA ARG A 97 -9.27 8.40 1.20
C ARG A 97 -8.50 9.27 0.18
N PRO A 98 -8.94 9.33 -1.08
CA PRO A 98 -8.38 10.25 -2.06
C PRO A 98 -8.42 11.70 -1.56
N ALA A 99 -7.35 12.46 -1.79
CA ALA A 99 -7.25 13.86 -1.32
C ALA A 99 -8.30 14.79 -1.94
N LEU A 100 -8.76 14.47 -3.15
CA LEU A 100 -9.83 15.20 -3.85
C LEU A 100 -10.91 14.20 -4.31
N PRO A 101 -12.21 14.47 -4.06
CA PRO A 101 -13.32 13.64 -4.52
C PRO A 101 -13.58 13.86 -6.03
N ARG A 102 -12.72 13.29 -6.87
CA ARG A 102 -12.66 13.58 -8.31
C ARG A 102 -13.94 13.20 -9.07
N LYS A 103 -14.69 12.16 -8.68
CA LYS A 103 -15.97 11.80 -9.33
C LYS A 103 -17.10 12.75 -8.95
N ILE A 104 -17.09 13.30 -7.73
CA ILE A 104 -18.01 14.38 -7.34
C ILE A 104 -17.73 15.64 -8.17
N PHE A 105 -16.46 16.04 -8.27
CA PHE A 105 -16.06 17.16 -9.14
C PHE A 105 -16.40 16.90 -10.60
N GLY A 106 -16.17 15.70 -11.10
CA GLY A 106 -16.58 15.27 -12.44
C GLY A 106 -18.08 15.45 -12.67
N SER A 107 -18.90 15.02 -11.71
CA SER A 107 -20.36 15.18 -11.77
C SER A 107 -20.78 16.65 -11.79
N ALA A 108 -20.15 17.50 -10.96
CA ALA A 108 -20.41 18.94 -10.97
C ALA A 108 -20.01 19.59 -12.32
N LEU A 109 -18.84 19.23 -12.87
CA LEU A 109 -18.38 19.72 -14.17
C LEU A 109 -19.31 19.28 -15.30
N TRP A 110 -19.84 18.06 -15.26
CA TRP A 110 -20.83 17.60 -16.23
C TRP A 110 -22.14 18.38 -16.15
N GLY A 111 -22.61 18.71 -14.94
CA GLY A 111 -23.74 19.62 -14.77
C GLY A 111 -23.46 21.01 -15.36
N ILE A 112 -22.32 21.61 -15.03
CA ILE A 112 -21.95 22.95 -15.54
C ILE A 112 -21.82 22.94 -17.07
N GLY A 113 -21.14 21.95 -17.64
CA GLY A 113 -20.94 21.83 -19.08
C GLY A 113 -22.25 21.67 -19.85
N LEU A 114 -23.18 20.86 -19.32
CA LEU A 114 -24.51 20.68 -19.93
C LEU A 114 -25.40 21.91 -19.76
N ALA A 115 -25.36 22.58 -18.61
CA ALA A 115 -26.07 23.84 -18.39
C ALA A 115 -25.61 24.92 -19.40
N LEU A 116 -24.29 25.04 -19.60
CA LEU A 116 -23.71 25.97 -20.58
C LEU A 116 -24.06 25.61 -22.02
N ALA A 117 -24.03 24.31 -22.36
CA ALA A 117 -24.41 23.84 -23.68
C ALA A 117 -25.87 24.14 -24.01
N GLY A 118 -26.77 23.94 -23.03
CA GLY A 118 -28.21 24.19 -23.17
C GLY A 118 -28.65 25.64 -22.96
N TRP A 119 -27.74 26.57 -22.69
CA TRP A 119 -28.07 27.98 -22.47
C TRP A 119 -28.08 28.79 -23.77
N ASN A 120 -29.20 29.48 -24.02
CA ASN A 120 -29.35 30.45 -25.08
C ASN A 120 -29.64 31.84 -24.51
N ALA A 121 -29.02 32.87 -25.09
CA ALA A 121 -29.25 34.25 -24.68
C ALA A 121 -30.68 34.68 -25.03
N GLY A 122 -31.39 35.30 -24.08
CA GLY A 122 -32.77 35.75 -24.25
C GLY A 122 -33.84 34.71 -23.88
N GLU A 123 -33.45 33.48 -23.56
CA GLU A 123 -34.36 32.45 -23.03
C GLU A 123 -34.34 32.39 -21.50
N SER A 124 -35.35 31.72 -20.93
CA SER A 124 -35.42 31.42 -19.50
C SER A 124 -34.25 30.53 -19.04
N LEU A 125 -33.75 30.77 -17.82
CA LEU A 125 -32.72 29.94 -17.18
C LEU A 125 -33.22 28.54 -16.77
N ALA A 126 -34.51 28.25 -16.95
CA ALA A 126 -35.08 26.95 -16.62
C ALA A 126 -34.36 25.80 -17.35
N ASN A 127 -34.11 25.92 -18.65
CA ASN A 127 -33.48 24.87 -19.46
C ASN A 127 -32.04 24.56 -19.00
N PRO A 128 -31.14 25.56 -18.85
CA PRO A 128 -29.80 25.34 -18.29
C PRO A 128 -29.80 24.69 -16.91
N VAL A 129 -30.70 25.12 -16.03
CA VAL A 129 -30.79 24.58 -14.66
C VAL A 129 -31.22 23.11 -14.70
N ILE A 130 -32.22 22.77 -15.51
CA ILE A 130 -32.67 21.39 -15.68
C ILE A 130 -31.51 20.52 -16.21
N PHE A 131 -30.85 20.93 -17.30
CA PHE A 131 -29.73 20.17 -17.84
C PHE A 131 -28.56 20.05 -16.86
N GLY A 132 -28.28 21.08 -16.08
CA GLY A 132 -27.22 21.04 -15.09
C GLY A 132 -27.52 20.09 -13.93
N VAL A 133 -28.74 20.15 -13.39
CA VAL A 133 -29.16 19.28 -12.27
C VAL A 133 -29.22 17.82 -12.72
N PHE A 134 -29.90 17.52 -13.83
CA PHE A 134 -29.98 16.16 -14.35
C PHE A 134 -28.61 15.64 -14.80
N GLY A 135 -27.80 16.47 -15.44
CA GLY A 135 -26.44 16.14 -15.84
C GLY A 135 -25.58 15.70 -14.66
N ALA A 136 -25.53 16.52 -13.60
CA ALA A 136 -24.78 16.19 -12.40
C ALA A 136 -25.32 14.97 -11.66
N ALA A 137 -26.65 14.87 -11.50
CA ALA A 137 -27.29 13.76 -10.79
C ALA A 137 -27.08 12.43 -11.52
N LEU A 138 -27.40 12.37 -12.82
CA LEU A 138 -27.25 11.15 -13.62
C LEU A 138 -25.79 10.72 -13.72
N HIS A 139 -24.86 11.67 -13.86
CA HIS A 139 -23.44 11.37 -13.80
C HIS A 139 -23.05 10.79 -12.42
N GLY A 140 -23.49 11.43 -11.33
CA GLY A 140 -23.22 10.95 -9.97
C GLY A 140 -23.75 9.53 -9.73
N PHE A 141 -24.96 9.22 -10.20
CA PHE A 141 -25.53 7.87 -10.12
C PHE A 141 -24.79 6.85 -10.99
N ALA A 142 -24.35 7.24 -12.20
CA ALA A 142 -23.70 6.33 -13.13
C ALA A 142 -22.28 5.90 -12.67
N PHE A 143 -21.53 6.81 -12.03
CA PHE A 143 -20.12 6.56 -11.62
C PHE A 143 -19.92 6.40 -10.10
N GLY A 144 -20.96 6.71 -9.32
CA GLY A 144 -20.95 6.67 -7.86
C GLY A 144 -20.03 7.72 -7.22
N LEU A 145 -20.20 7.91 -5.91
CA LEU A 145 -19.40 8.86 -5.14
C LEU A 145 -17.99 8.33 -4.84
N ASP A 146 -17.04 9.24 -4.61
CA ASP A 146 -15.70 8.91 -4.13
C ASP A 146 -15.75 8.38 -2.68
N PRO A 147 -14.81 7.50 -2.27
CA PRO A 147 -14.72 7.08 -0.89
C PRO A 147 -14.26 8.26 -0.03
N MET A 148 -15.09 8.64 0.95
CA MET A 148 -14.87 9.83 1.80
C MET A 148 -14.24 9.49 3.17
N LYS A 149 -14.04 8.21 3.45
CA LYS A 149 -13.51 7.70 4.72
C LYS A 149 -12.25 6.88 4.49
N ASP A 150 -11.38 6.83 5.48
CA ASP A 150 -10.24 5.92 5.45
C ASP A 150 -10.73 4.48 5.70
N LYS A 151 -10.09 3.50 5.06
CA LYS A 151 -10.46 2.09 5.15
C LYS A 151 -9.45 1.33 6.00
N GLY A 152 -9.93 0.53 6.96
CA GLY A 152 -9.09 -0.33 7.78
C GLY A 152 -8.17 0.44 8.74
N MET A 153 -8.57 1.66 9.13
CA MET A 153 -7.83 2.55 10.03
C MET A 153 -8.56 2.78 11.37
N GLU A 154 -9.64 2.05 11.65
CA GLU A 154 -10.38 2.16 12.92
C GLU A 154 -9.61 1.43 14.04
N GLY A 155 -9.28 2.13 15.12
CA GLY A 155 -8.56 1.60 16.29
C GLY A 155 -7.05 1.86 16.33
N ILE A 156 -6.50 2.50 15.29
CA ILE A 156 -5.07 2.83 15.20
C ILE A 156 -4.88 4.32 15.48
N ASP A 157 -4.21 4.65 16.58
CA ASP A 157 -3.76 6.01 16.85
C ASP A 157 -2.74 6.42 15.77
N LEU A 158 -3.18 7.17 14.75
CA LEU A 158 -2.37 7.64 13.61
C LEU A 158 -1.07 8.31 14.08
N HIS A 159 -1.09 8.96 15.24
CA HIS A 159 0.08 9.56 15.85
C HIS A 159 1.10 8.52 16.34
N GLN A 160 0.65 7.34 16.79
CA GLN A 160 1.54 6.24 17.16
C GLN A 160 2.18 5.61 15.93
N GLN A 161 1.42 5.37 14.86
CA GLN A 161 2.00 4.86 13.61
C GLN A 161 3.01 5.84 12.99
N ASP A 162 2.69 7.13 12.92
CA ASP A 162 3.64 8.15 12.44
C ASP A 162 4.87 8.28 13.35
N ARG A 163 4.78 7.88 14.63
CA ARG A 163 5.94 7.80 15.53
C ARG A 163 6.75 6.54 15.31
N VAL A 164 6.12 5.40 15.06
CA VAL A 164 6.78 4.14 14.71
C VAL A 164 7.55 4.31 13.41
N ALA A 165 6.88 4.79 12.35
CA ALA A 165 7.49 5.01 11.04
C ALA A 165 8.73 5.92 11.14
N ARG A 166 8.62 7.06 11.83
CA ARG A 166 9.78 7.95 12.05
C ARG A 166 10.91 7.30 12.84
N ALA A 167 10.59 6.44 13.81
CA ALA A 167 11.61 5.74 14.59
C ALA A 167 12.31 4.66 13.75
N VAL A 168 11.57 3.93 12.92
CA VAL A 168 12.10 2.92 12.00
C VAL A 168 12.94 3.57 10.90
N ASP A 169 12.48 4.67 10.29
CA ASP A 169 13.24 5.42 9.29
C ASP A 169 14.59 5.91 9.84
N ALA A 170 14.59 6.43 11.07
CA ALA A 170 15.83 6.83 11.75
C ALA A 170 16.76 5.64 12.00
N ALA A 171 16.20 4.49 12.37
CA ALA A 171 16.93 3.25 12.63
C ALA A 171 17.54 2.65 11.35
N GLU A 172 16.79 2.61 10.24
CA GLU A 172 17.30 2.23 8.91
C GLU A 172 18.41 3.19 8.45
N GLY A 173 18.28 4.49 8.73
CA GLY A 173 19.34 5.46 8.48
C GLY A 173 20.64 5.13 9.25
N HIS A 174 20.54 4.59 10.47
CA HIS A 174 21.70 4.11 11.21
C HIS A 174 22.32 2.85 10.59
N LEU A 175 21.51 1.87 10.16
CA LEU A 175 22.00 0.66 9.48
C LEU A 175 22.69 0.98 8.15
N ALA A 176 22.10 1.88 7.34
CA ALA A 176 22.70 2.33 6.09
C ALA A 176 24.07 3.00 6.33
N ALA A 177 24.15 3.88 7.34
CA ALA A 177 25.41 4.52 7.71
C ALA A 177 26.46 3.53 8.24
N MET A 178 26.05 2.45 8.93
CA MET A 178 26.94 1.35 9.32
C MET A 178 27.48 0.61 8.10
N ALA A 179 26.60 0.22 7.17
CA ALA A 179 26.95 -0.48 5.95
C ALA A 179 27.88 0.35 5.05
N ASP A 180 27.72 1.66 5.02
CA ASP A 180 28.63 2.56 4.29
C ASP A 180 29.97 2.75 5.01
N ALA A 181 29.96 2.90 6.33
CA ALA A 181 31.18 3.07 7.11
C ALA A 181 32.09 1.84 7.00
N ILE A 182 31.54 0.63 7.10
CA ILE A 182 32.33 -0.61 7.09
C ILE A 182 33.04 -0.88 5.76
N LYS A 183 32.57 -0.30 4.63
CA LYS A 183 33.24 -0.41 3.33
C LYS A 183 34.67 0.12 3.36
N ARG A 184 34.97 1.10 4.22
CA ARG A 184 36.33 1.67 4.39
C ARG A 184 37.33 0.65 4.92
N ALA A 185 36.88 -0.37 5.65
CA ALA A 185 37.73 -1.46 6.13
C ALA A 185 38.20 -2.41 5.01
N GLN A 186 37.59 -2.34 3.81
CA GLN A 186 37.87 -3.20 2.64
C GLN A 186 37.85 -4.72 2.90
N ASP A 187 37.24 -5.16 4.00
CA ASP A 187 37.08 -6.56 4.37
C ASP A 187 35.66 -7.05 4.03
N ARG A 188 35.57 -8.09 3.20
CA ARG A 188 34.28 -8.65 2.77
C ARG A 188 33.56 -9.44 3.89
N GLY A 189 34.31 -10.04 4.80
CA GLY A 189 33.75 -10.77 5.94
C GLY A 189 33.06 -9.81 6.90
N LEU A 190 33.72 -8.69 7.23
CA LEU A 190 33.15 -7.66 8.08
C LEU A 190 31.91 -6.98 7.45
N GLN A 191 31.94 -6.73 6.14
CA GLN A 191 30.76 -6.27 5.40
C GLN A 191 29.59 -7.25 5.52
N SER A 192 29.86 -8.57 5.39
CA SER A 192 28.83 -9.61 5.54
C SER A 192 28.28 -9.68 6.96
N ARG A 193 29.11 -9.50 7.99
CA ARG A 193 28.67 -9.48 9.40
C ARG A 193 27.76 -8.28 9.67
N VAL A 194 28.06 -7.10 9.14
CA VAL A 194 27.18 -5.92 9.27
C VAL A 194 25.84 -6.12 8.56
N GLU A 195 25.81 -6.78 7.40
CA GLU A 195 24.55 -7.09 6.70
C GLU A 195 23.72 -8.14 7.47
N GLN A 196 24.38 -9.12 8.09
CA GLN A 196 23.72 -10.10 8.95
C GLN A 196 23.06 -9.42 10.16
N PHE A 197 23.79 -8.54 10.84
CA PHE A 197 23.24 -7.73 11.93
C PHE A 197 22.07 -6.86 11.45
N SER A 198 22.21 -6.22 10.28
CA SER A 198 21.15 -5.41 9.67
C SER A 198 19.89 -6.24 9.40
N THR A 199 20.03 -7.48 8.96
CA THR A 199 18.91 -8.42 8.77
C THR A 199 18.20 -8.75 10.09
N THR A 200 18.98 -8.94 11.17
CA THR A 200 18.44 -9.17 12.53
C THR A 200 17.69 -7.93 13.03
N ALA A 201 18.25 -6.74 12.88
CA ALA A 201 17.60 -5.48 13.27
C ALA A 201 16.30 -5.23 12.47
N ARG A 202 16.30 -5.47 11.16
CA ARG A 202 15.10 -5.38 10.29
C ARG A 202 14.00 -6.35 10.68
N ARG A 203 14.32 -7.46 11.33
CA ARG A 203 13.30 -8.35 11.92
C ARG A 203 12.57 -7.64 13.06
N MET A 204 13.32 -7.00 13.97
CA MET A 204 12.73 -6.21 15.05
C MET A 204 11.89 -5.04 14.51
N PHE A 205 12.37 -4.34 13.47
CA PHE A 205 11.61 -3.22 12.89
C PHE A 205 10.24 -3.66 12.42
N ARG A 206 10.17 -4.78 11.68
CA ARG A 206 8.90 -5.36 11.24
C ARG A 206 7.98 -5.73 12.40
N THR A 207 8.50 -6.33 13.47
CA THR A 207 7.70 -6.64 14.67
C THR A 207 7.09 -5.36 15.28
N VAL A 208 7.85 -4.28 15.38
CA VAL A 208 7.36 -3.00 15.92
C VAL A 208 6.41 -2.27 14.94
N GLU A 209 6.57 -2.48 13.64
CA GLU A 209 5.62 -1.99 12.62
C GLU A 209 4.29 -2.76 12.64
N GLU A 210 4.33 -4.05 12.93
CA GLU A 210 3.16 -4.91 13.09
C GLU A 210 2.36 -4.54 14.35
N ASP A 211 3.03 -4.22 15.47
CA ASP A 211 2.40 -3.68 16.68
C ASP A 211 3.02 -2.35 17.17
N PRO A 212 2.34 -1.19 16.95
CA PRO A 212 2.80 0.11 17.42
C PRO A 212 2.98 0.25 18.95
N ARG A 213 2.33 -0.61 19.75
CA ARG A 213 2.43 -0.58 21.22
C ARG A 213 3.84 -0.94 21.69
N ASP A 214 4.54 -1.79 20.92
CA ASP A 214 5.89 -2.25 21.21
C ASP A 214 6.97 -1.20 21.06
N LEU A 215 6.66 -0.08 20.39
CA LEU A 215 7.63 1.00 20.20
C LEU A 215 8.23 1.47 21.51
N THR A 216 7.45 1.50 22.59
CA THR A 216 7.96 1.94 23.91
C THR A 216 9.03 0.98 24.44
N ALA A 217 8.82 -0.32 24.26
CA ALA A 217 9.74 -1.37 24.71
C ALA A 217 10.98 -1.49 23.80
N ALA A 218 10.85 -1.15 22.51
CA ALA A 218 11.93 -1.24 21.52
C ALA A 218 12.71 0.07 21.30
N ARG A 219 12.22 1.21 21.80
CA ARG A 219 12.80 2.56 21.55
C ARG A 219 14.31 2.66 21.76
N LYS A 220 14.83 2.03 22.81
CA LYS A 220 16.27 2.06 23.13
C LYS A 220 17.11 1.35 22.07
N PHE A 221 16.56 0.29 21.48
CA PHE A 221 17.21 -0.49 20.41
C PHE A 221 17.23 0.30 19.10
N LEU A 222 16.08 0.82 18.67
CA LEU A 222 15.96 1.59 17.42
C LEU A 222 16.76 2.91 17.45
N GLY A 223 16.91 3.53 18.62
CA GLY A 223 17.64 4.79 18.77
C GLY A 223 19.07 4.63 19.29
N VAL A 224 19.19 4.44 20.60
CA VAL A 224 20.47 4.55 21.33
C VAL A 224 21.46 3.48 20.89
N TYR A 225 21.02 2.22 20.77
CA TYR A 225 21.92 1.12 20.43
C TYR A 225 22.36 1.16 18.97
N LEU A 226 21.45 1.42 18.01
CA LEU A 226 21.86 1.56 16.61
C LEU A 226 22.73 2.78 16.36
N LYS A 227 22.46 3.91 17.02
CA LYS A 227 23.36 5.08 16.95
C LYS A 227 24.74 4.74 17.51
N GLY A 228 24.81 4.04 18.64
CA GLY A 228 26.07 3.57 19.23
C GLY A 228 26.82 2.60 18.31
N ALA A 229 26.12 1.64 17.72
CA ALA A 229 26.69 0.67 16.77
C ALA A 229 27.22 1.37 15.51
N ARG A 230 26.50 2.38 14.99
CA ARG A 230 26.96 3.24 13.90
C ARG A 230 28.26 3.96 14.24
N ASP A 231 28.31 4.62 15.41
CA ASP A 231 29.47 5.38 15.83
C ASP A 231 30.68 4.46 16.09
N ALA A 232 30.46 3.29 16.67
CA ALA A 232 31.48 2.26 16.85
C ALA A 232 32.01 1.75 15.50
N THR A 233 31.13 1.44 14.55
CA THR A 233 31.49 1.00 13.19
C THR A 233 32.33 2.05 12.47
N ALA A 234 31.97 3.32 12.57
CA ALA A 234 32.71 4.40 11.94
C ALA A 234 34.14 4.51 12.49
N LYS A 235 34.30 4.46 13.82
CA LYS A 235 35.60 4.49 14.49
C LYS A 235 36.44 3.25 14.20
N PHE A 236 35.83 2.07 14.25
CA PHE A 236 36.49 0.81 13.91
C PHE A 236 37.03 0.86 12.47
N ALA A 237 36.20 1.27 11.51
CA ALA A 237 36.61 1.36 10.11
C ALA A 237 37.77 2.35 9.89
N ASP A 238 37.82 3.46 10.65
CA ASP A 238 38.95 4.41 10.59
C ASP A 238 40.25 3.83 11.14
N ILE A 239 40.18 3.04 12.22
CA ILE A 239 41.33 2.39 12.84
C ILE A 239 41.83 1.28 11.91
N TYR A 240 40.95 0.37 11.52
CA TYR A 240 41.29 -0.82 10.75
C TYR A 240 41.85 -0.48 9.37
N ALA A 241 41.35 0.58 8.72
CA ALA A 241 41.87 1.04 7.43
C ALA A 241 43.34 1.54 7.49
N ARG A 242 43.85 1.93 8.67
CA ARG A 242 45.22 2.47 8.82
C ARG A 242 46.26 1.38 9.03
N ASN A 243 45.96 0.38 9.84
CA ASN A 243 46.95 -0.58 10.33
C ASN A 243 46.49 -2.05 10.29
N GLY A 244 45.25 -2.34 9.91
CA GLY A 244 44.71 -3.71 9.88
C GLY A 244 44.74 -4.40 11.24
N ASP A 245 44.50 -3.66 12.32
CA ASP A 245 44.60 -4.16 13.70
C ASP A 245 43.65 -5.36 13.96
N ALA A 246 44.26 -6.53 14.23
CA ALA A 246 43.54 -7.76 14.48
C ALA A 246 42.74 -7.75 15.79
N GLN A 247 43.21 -7.04 16.82
CA GLN A 247 42.49 -6.91 18.08
C GLN A 247 41.25 -6.05 17.89
N ALA A 248 41.38 -4.91 17.20
CA ALA A 248 40.25 -4.04 16.89
C ALA A 248 39.16 -4.77 16.09
N ARG A 249 39.57 -5.68 15.19
CA ARG A 249 38.64 -6.55 14.46
C ARG A 249 37.92 -7.51 15.39
N ALA A 250 38.64 -8.23 16.24
CA ALA A 250 38.04 -9.18 17.18
C ALA A 250 37.03 -8.50 18.12
N ASP A 251 37.39 -7.33 18.65
CA ASP A 251 36.52 -6.54 19.53
C ASP A 251 35.24 -6.07 18.80
N TYR A 252 35.38 -5.69 17.52
CA TYR A 252 34.24 -5.27 16.70
C TYR A 252 33.33 -6.44 16.32
N GLU A 253 33.90 -7.60 15.99
CA GLU A 253 33.12 -8.83 15.74
C GLU A 253 32.34 -9.25 16.99
N ALA A 254 32.96 -9.21 18.18
CA ALA A 254 32.29 -9.49 19.46
C ALA A 254 31.15 -8.50 19.75
N LEU A 255 31.34 -7.20 19.45
CA LEU A 255 30.26 -6.21 19.55
C LEU A 255 29.07 -6.55 18.64
N LEU A 256 29.33 -7.01 17.40
CA LEU A 256 28.26 -7.41 16.49
C LEU A 256 27.52 -8.66 17.00
N ASP A 257 28.25 -9.65 17.55
CA ASP A 257 27.65 -10.83 18.16
C ASP A 257 26.71 -10.46 19.33
N ASP A 258 27.19 -9.60 20.23
CA ASP A 258 26.41 -9.12 21.38
C ASP A 258 25.15 -8.35 20.91
N LEU A 259 25.28 -7.50 19.90
CA LEU A 259 24.15 -6.77 19.34
C LEU A 259 23.15 -7.72 18.68
N GLU A 260 23.59 -8.67 17.87
CA GLU A 260 22.73 -9.67 17.24
C GLU A 260 21.94 -10.48 18.28
N GLN A 261 22.60 -10.93 19.35
CA GLN A 261 21.97 -11.69 20.42
C GLN A 261 20.92 -10.86 21.18
N ASN A 262 21.27 -9.61 21.53
CA ASN A 262 20.37 -8.72 22.26
C ASN A 262 19.15 -8.33 21.43
N PHE A 263 19.33 -8.06 20.13
CA PHE A 263 18.20 -7.76 19.24
C PHE A 263 17.30 -8.98 19.06
N THR A 264 17.87 -10.17 18.84
CA THR A 264 17.11 -11.42 18.71
C THR A 264 16.28 -11.70 19.96
N THR A 265 16.91 -11.69 21.14
CA THR A 265 16.25 -11.92 22.43
C THR A 265 15.13 -10.92 22.67
N LYS A 266 15.35 -9.64 22.32
CA LYS A 266 14.33 -8.61 22.51
C LYS A 266 13.16 -8.80 21.54
N THR A 267 13.41 -9.15 20.28
CA THR A 267 12.36 -9.45 19.30
C THR A 267 11.51 -10.64 19.74
N GLU A 268 12.13 -11.73 20.19
CA GLU A 268 11.39 -12.90 20.69
C GLU A 268 10.50 -12.57 21.88
N LYS A 269 10.99 -11.72 22.81
CA LYS A 269 10.18 -11.28 23.95
C LYS A 269 8.93 -10.51 23.53
N LEU A 270 9.02 -9.61 22.56
CA LEU A 270 7.86 -8.87 22.05
C LEU A 270 6.79 -9.83 21.50
N MET A 271 7.21 -10.83 20.71
CA MET A 271 6.30 -11.84 20.16
C MET A 271 5.65 -12.76 21.21
N ILE A 272 6.30 -12.97 22.36
CA ILE A 272 5.74 -13.74 23.48
C ILE A 272 4.66 -12.92 24.19
N ASP A 273 4.95 -11.65 24.46
CA ASP A 273 4.01 -10.73 25.11
C ASP A 273 2.70 -10.66 24.27
N ASP A 274 2.80 -10.57 22.94
CA ASP A 274 1.64 -10.61 22.03
C ASP A 274 0.80 -11.89 22.12
N ARG A 275 1.44 -13.04 22.25
CA ARG A 275 0.72 -14.32 22.40
C ARG A 275 -0.01 -14.40 23.72
N SER A 276 0.62 -13.89 24.80
CA SER A 276 -0.01 -13.87 26.11
C SER A 276 -1.24 -12.95 26.15
N ASP A 277 -1.18 -11.79 25.47
CA ASP A 277 -2.32 -10.89 25.31
C ASP A 277 -3.49 -11.61 24.61
N LEU A 278 -3.22 -12.32 23.52
CA LEU A 278 -4.23 -13.09 22.79
C LEU A 278 -4.86 -14.21 23.65
N ASP A 279 -4.05 -14.95 24.40
CA ASP A 279 -4.53 -16.04 25.26
C ASP A 279 -5.48 -15.50 26.34
N VAL A 280 -5.15 -14.35 26.94
CA VAL A 280 -6.02 -13.66 27.91
C VAL A 280 -7.31 -13.19 27.25
N GLU A 281 -7.26 -12.62 26.04
CA GLU A 281 -8.48 -12.21 25.32
C GLU A 281 -9.39 -13.39 24.97
N ILE A 282 -8.82 -14.54 24.57
CA ILE A 282 -9.55 -15.78 24.30
C ILE A 282 -10.23 -16.28 25.58
N GLU A 283 -9.53 -16.26 26.72
CA GLU A 283 -10.08 -16.68 28.01
C GLU A 283 -11.26 -15.77 28.43
N VAL A 284 -11.08 -14.45 28.34
CA VAL A 284 -12.14 -13.47 28.62
C VAL A 284 -13.35 -13.67 27.70
N LEU A 285 -13.13 -13.95 26.41
CA LEU A 285 -14.21 -14.21 25.47
C LEU A 285 -14.96 -15.51 25.84
N ARG A 286 -14.24 -16.58 26.20
CA ARG A 286 -14.84 -17.84 26.67
C ARG A 286 -15.69 -17.62 27.92
N GLU A 287 -15.20 -16.86 28.90
CA GLU A 287 -15.98 -16.53 30.11
C GLU A 287 -17.25 -15.75 29.78
N ARG A 288 -17.18 -14.79 28.85
CA ARG A 288 -18.37 -14.04 28.40
C ARG A 288 -19.37 -14.93 27.67
N LEU A 289 -18.92 -15.77 26.75
CA LEU A 289 -19.77 -16.73 26.03
C LEU A 289 -20.45 -17.73 26.99
N GLN A 290 -19.73 -18.20 28.01
CA GLN A 290 -20.30 -19.06 29.06
C GLN A 290 -21.37 -18.35 29.89
N ARG A 291 -21.15 -17.07 30.23
CA ARG A 291 -22.16 -16.25 30.95
C ARG A 291 -23.38 -15.93 30.11
N GLU A 292 -23.22 -15.79 28.80
CA GLU A 292 -24.32 -15.52 27.85
C GLU A 292 -25.02 -16.80 27.35
N GLY A 293 -24.58 -17.99 27.80
CA GLY A 293 -25.22 -19.28 27.48
C GLY A 293 -25.01 -19.75 26.04
N VAL A 294 -24.04 -19.17 25.32
CA VAL A 294 -23.72 -19.54 23.93
C VAL A 294 -22.69 -20.68 23.96
N HIS A 295 -23.18 -21.91 23.79
CA HIS A 295 -22.29 -23.05 23.54
C HIS A 295 -21.91 -23.06 22.06
N LEU A 296 -20.60 -22.95 21.78
CA LEU A 296 -20.06 -23.25 20.46
C LEU A 296 -20.11 -24.77 20.30
N ASP A 297 -21.19 -25.27 19.70
CA ASP A 297 -21.30 -26.67 19.30
C ASP A 297 -20.13 -27.00 18.35
N ALA A 298 -19.37 -28.02 18.73
CA ALA A 298 -18.12 -28.45 18.08
C ALA A 298 -18.33 -29.09 16.71
#